data_AF-A0A849WWA6-F1
#
_entry.id   AF-A0A849WWA6-F1
#
_cell.length_a   1.000
_cell.length_b   1.000
_cell.length_c   1.000
_cell.angle_alpha   90.00
_cell.angle_beta   90.00
_cell.angle_gamma   90.00
#
_symmetry.space_group_name_H-M   'P 1'
#
loop_
_entity.id
_entity.type
_entity.pdbx_description
1 polymer ?
#
loop_
_entity_poly.entity_id
_entity_poly.type
_entity_poly.pdbx_seq_one_letter_code
_entity_poly.pdbx_strand_id
1 'polypeptide(L)'
;MSEALKLNLLPIDIEIVSGPHLGQVFNFQDKEIIKIGRDIENDIKLSNDPRVSRFHAEIKFSDGNYYIYNLSQKNFILINGEKEDQKLLTGKSILTIGETEIKVNIFQTLEKTNTVSSPIPFKNPLQPLPNKPLVGPVSSQRYGTPASVGSPYQQAMSQAQNYGQVAYSPRPNSPQRNLNKSNDKMLIIIGGIIAVVVLFLIFSGSDKEGDIKNSKATPIVVPILEEEVRLKRAEEELNKKSEFMKDFNSRKQMARTFMVSGMREYNNGQYLKAIEYLASAFQSDPTLEDAAKYHQKAKQKLDKLIEFNFLEGKKYRESGNYRMCKASFQTVLFYIKNNIKHPRYSETKLFYDECHSLEEVGRL
;
A
#
# COMPACT_ATOMS: atom_id res chain seq x y z
N MET A 1 26.14 15.81 42.96
CA MET A 1 25.90 15.96 41.52
C MET A 1 24.92 14.88 41.10
N SER A 2 23.63 15.24 41.12
CA SER A 2 22.63 15.03 40.06
C SER A 2 22.28 13.56 39.79
N GLU A 3 21.32 13.09 40.57
CA GLU A 3 20.45 11.96 40.27
C GLU A 3 19.80 12.20 38.90
N ALA A 4 20.23 11.45 37.89
CA ALA A 4 19.73 11.60 36.53
C ALA A 4 18.24 11.23 36.50
N LEU A 5 17.42 12.14 35.96
CA LEU A 5 16.02 11.90 35.61
C LEU A 5 15.93 10.59 34.81
N LYS A 6 15.41 9.52 35.43
CA LYS A 6 14.99 8.34 34.70
C LYS A 6 13.81 8.74 33.83
N LEU A 7 14.04 8.92 32.54
CA LEU A 7 12.98 9.04 31.56
C LEU A 7 12.15 7.75 31.61
N ASN A 8 10.85 7.88 31.90
CA ASN A 8 9.90 6.78 31.80
C ASN A 8 9.67 6.47 30.31
N LEU A 9 10.61 5.73 29.72
CA LEU A 9 10.55 5.30 28.34
C LEU A 9 9.42 4.29 28.14
N LEU A 10 8.66 4.47 27.06
CA LEU A 10 7.62 3.51 26.71
C LEU A 10 8.28 2.29 26.03
N PRO A 11 7.91 1.05 26.41
CA PRO A 11 8.35 -0.13 25.69
C PRO A 11 7.86 -0.07 24.24
N ILE A 12 8.75 -0.41 23.31
CA ILE A 12 8.49 -0.40 21.87
C ILE A 12 8.91 -1.72 21.25
N ASP A 13 7.94 -2.38 20.63
CA ASP A 13 8.13 -3.58 19.81
C ASP A 13 8.14 -3.20 18.34
N ILE A 14 9.11 -3.75 17.63
CA ILE A 14 9.29 -3.51 16.20
C ILE A 14 9.41 -4.85 15.50
N GLU A 15 8.48 -5.13 14.59
CA GLU A 15 8.40 -6.36 13.82
C GLU A 15 8.52 -6.05 12.32
N ILE A 16 9.40 -6.75 11.62
CA ILE A 16 9.51 -6.65 10.17
C ILE A 16 8.48 -7.60 9.54
N VAL A 17 7.45 -7.02 8.93
CA VAL A 17 6.30 -7.75 8.38
C VAL A 17 6.37 -7.94 6.86
N SER A 18 7.30 -7.25 6.19
CA SER A 18 7.59 -7.43 4.76
C SER A 18 9.00 -6.98 4.40
N GLY A 19 9.55 -7.50 3.31
CA GLY A 19 10.87 -7.15 2.78
C GLY A 19 11.96 -8.19 3.08
N PRO A 20 13.24 -7.88 2.77
CA PRO A 20 14.37 -8.82 2.86
C PRO A 20 14.66 -9.36 4.26
N HIS A 21 14.10 -8.71 5.28
CA HIS A 21 14.34 -8.98 6.69
C HIS A 21 13.07 -9.47 7.42
N LEU A 22 12.08 -9.97 6.68
CA LEU A 22 10.81 -10.51 7.19
C LEU A 22 11.02 -11.42 8.41
N GLY A 23 10.21 -11.21 9.45
CA GLY A 23 10.16 -12.03 10.66
C GLY A 23 11.13 -11.62 11.76
N GLN A 24 11.99 -10.62 11.53
CA GLN A 24 12.83 -10.07 12.59
C GLN A 24 11.99 -9.23 13.56
N VAL A 25 12.24 -9.41 14.85
CA VAL A 25 11.56 -8.69 15.94
C VAL A 25 12.60 -8.07 16.85
N PHE A 26 12.39 -6.81 17.22
CA PHE A 26 13.24 -6.03 18.12
C PHE A 26 12.37 -5.47 19.24
N ASN A 27 12.80 -5.65 20.48
CA ASN A 27 12.15 -5.09 21.66
C ASN A 27 13.11 -4.10 22.32
N PHE A 28 12.66 -2.86 22.55
CA PHE A 28 13.41 -1.85 23.27
C PHE A 28 12.59 -1.37 24.46
N GLN A 29 13.19 -1.39 25.66
CA GLN A 29 12.54 -0.97 26.90
C GLN A 29 13.09 0.36 27.41
N ASP A 30 14.42 0.56 27.31
CA ASP A 30 15.11 1.71 27.91
C ASP A 30 15.96 2.48 26.87
N LYS A 31 15.45 2.65 25.64
CA LYS A 31 16.22 3.30 24.56
C LYS A 31 15.53 4.55 24.03
N GLU A 32 16.16 5.71 24.28
CA GLU A 32 15.66 7.02 23.84
C GLU A 32 15.74 7.22 22.32
N ILE A 33 16.77 6.66 21.67
CA ILE A 33 17.01 6.83 20.23
C ILE A 33 17.25 5.46 19.61
N ILE A 34 16.40 5.07 18.66
CA ILE A 34 16.51 3.83 17.88
C ILE A 34 16.84 4.21 16.43
N LYS A 35 18.01 3.79 15.95
CA LYS A 35 18.49 4.06 14.59
C LYS A 35 18.12 2.93 13.64
N ILE A 36 17.68 3.29 12.44
CA ILE A 36 17.27 2.35 11.39
C ILE A 36 18.04 2.65 10.12
N GLY A 37 18.69 1.63 9.56
CA GLY A 37 19.46 1.81 8.34
C GLY A 37 20.17 0.56 7.86
N ARG A 38 20.82 0.68 6.70
CA ARG A 38 21.55 -0.43 6.06
C ARG A 38 22.90 -0.69 6.72
N ASP A 39 23.46 0.33 7.38
CA ASP A 39 24.76 0.23 8.04
C ASP A 39 24.70 -0.62 9.32
N ILE A 40 25.83 -1.21 9.69
CA ILE A 40 25.96 -2.05 10.90
C ILE A 40 25.84 -1.24 12.19
N GLU A 41 26.09 0.07 12.13
CA GLU A 41 25.99 0.97 13.28
C GLU A 41 24.55 1.29 13.71
N ASN A 42 23.53 0.82 12.98
CA ASN A 42 22.13 1.02 13.32
C ASN A 42 21.62 -0.07 14.25
N ASP A 43 20.66 0.29 15.11
CA ASP A 43 20.00 -0.66 16.00
C ASP A 43 19.14 -1.67 15.24
N ILE A 44 18.47 -1.19 14.19
CA ILE A 44 17.77 -2.03 13.23
C ILE A 44 18.55 -2.00 11.91
N LYS A 45 19.33 -3.05 11.71
CA LYS A 45 20.17 -3.24 10.53
C LYS A 45 19.40 -3.89 9.39
N LEU A 46 19.15 -3.11 8.34
CA LEU A 46 18.48 -3.54 7.11
C LEU A 46 19.48 -3.72 5.96
N SER A 47 20.53 -4.53 6.16
CA SER A 47 21.68 -4.61 5.23
C SER A 47 21.34 -5.08 3.81
N ASN A 48 20.27 -5.88 3.68
CA ASN A 48 19.90 -6.53 2.42
C ASN A 48 18.84 -5.74 1.65
N ASP A 49 18.47 -4.54 2.13
CA ASP A 49 17.59 -3.62 1.43
C ASP A 49 18.41 -2.47 0.81
N PRO A 50 18.68 -2.50 -0.52
CA PRO A 50 19.50 -1.48 -1.17
C PRO A 50 18.81 -0.12 -1.27
N ARG A 51 17.48 -0.05 -1.10
CA ARG A 51 16.75 1.22 -1.06
C ARG A 51 16.83 1.86 0.33
N VAL A 52 17.35 1.15 1.33
CA VAL A 52 17.62 1.72 2.64
C VAL A 52 18.97 2.44 2.64
N SER A 53 18.98 3.71 3.06
CA SER A 53 20.22 4.47 3.26
C SER A 53 21.05 3.90 4.41
N ARG A 54 22.35 4.21 4.46
CA ARG A 54 23.23 3.76 5.56
C ARG A 54 22.64 4.15 6.92
N PHE A 55 22.24 5.41 7.05
CA PHE A 55 21.40 5.94 8.13
C PHE A 55 20.13 6.44 7.47
N HIS A 56 19.01 5.74 7.64
CA HIS A 56 17.78 6.09 6.92
C HIS A 56 16.81 6.85 7.81
N ALA A 57 16.53 6.31 9.00
CA ALA A 57 15.57 6.92 9.90
C ALA A 57 16.03 6.74 11.35
N GLU A 58 15.50 7.59 12.21
CA GLU A 58 15.64 7.46 13.66
C GLU A 58 14.29 7.63 14.34
N ILE A 59 14.03 6.81 15.35
CA ILE A 59 12.90 6.96 16.26
C ILE A 59 13.45 7.56 17.55
N LYS A 60 12.96 8.73 17.94
CA LYS A 60 13.40 9.45 19.16
C LYS A 60 12.23 9.61 20.12
N PHE A 61 12.50 9.38 21.40
CA PHE A 61 11.57 9.67 22.47
C PHE A 61 11.72 11.15 22.89
N SER A 62 10.64 11.92 22.80
CA SER A 62 10.54 13.31 23.28
C SER A 62 9.15 13.55 23.84
N ASP A 63 9.05 14.32 24.92
CA ASP A 63 7.77 14.74 25.50
C ASP A 63 6.80 13.58 25.77
N GLY A 64 7.34 12.46 26.26
CA GLY A 64 6.57 11.24 26.59
C GLY A 64 6.13 10.41 25.38
N ASN A 65 6.58 10.74 24.17
CA ASN A 65 6.14 10.11 22.93
C ASN A 65 7.30 9.76 21.99
N TYR A 66 7.11 8.77 21.12
CA TYR A 66 8.08 8.46 20.06
C TYR A 66 7.74 9.19 18.76
N TYR A 67 8.75 9.85 18.18
CA TYR A 67 8.68 10.48 16.88
C TYR A 67 9.66 9.78 15.94
N ILE A 68 9.26 9.56 14.70
CA ILE A 68 10.17 9.11 13.64
C ILE A 68 10.63 10.30 12.79
N TYR A 69 11.90 10.29 12.42
CA TYR A 69 12.55 11.27 11.56
C TYR A 69 13.21 10.56 10.38
N ASN A 70 12.98 11.06 9.18
CA ASN A 70 13.71 10.66 7.99
C ASN A 70 15.06 11.38 7.93
N LEU A 71 16.15 10.60 7.94
CA LEU A 71 17.53 11.08 7.80
C LEU A 71 18.03 10.96 6.35
N SER A 72 17.32 10.24 5.49
CA SER A 72 17.71 10.07 4.10
C SER A 72 17.36 11.30 3.26
N GLN A 73 18.35 11.84 2.56
CA GLN A 73 18.15 12.91 1.57
C GLN A 73 17.60 12.39 0.23
N LYS A 74 17.64 11.07 0.01
CA LYS A 74 17.37 10.45 -1.30
C LYS A 74 16.05 9.69 -1.33
N ASN A 75 15.78 8.93 -0.28
CA ASN A 75 14.60 8.09 -0.18
C ASN A 75 13.70 8.61 0.94
N PHE A 76 12.39 8.41 0.78
CA PHE A 76 11.39 8.83 1.75
C PHE A 76 10.95 7.65 2.60
N ILE A 77 10.41 7.97 3.78
CA ILE A 77 9.67 7.01 4.60
C ILE A 77 8.17 7.17 4.33
N LEU A 78 7.44 6.05 4.36
CA LEU A 78 5.98 6.08 4.42
C LEU A 78 5.55 5.72 5.84
N ILE A 79 4.64 6.49 6.41
CA ILE A 79 4.12 6.29 7.76
C ILE A 79 2.61 6.13 7.64
N ASN A 80 2.13 4.92 7.85
CA ASN A 80 0.74 4.50 7.61
C ASN A 80 0.28 4.80 6.15
N GLY A 81 1.21 4.66 5.20
CA GLY A 81 0.95 4.89 3.76
C GLY A 81 1.14 6.33 3.28
N GLU A 82 1.42 7.29 4.18
CA GLU A 82 1.64 8.69 3.85
C GLU A 82 3.13 9.04 3.86
N LYS A 83 3.58 9.84 2.88
CA LYS A 83 4.97 10.29 2.79
C LYS A 83 5.18 11.49 3.72
N GLU A 84 6.02 11.32 4.73
CA GLU A 84 6.27 12.31 5.78
C GLU A 84 7.75 12.27 6.16
N ASP A 85 8.37 13.43 6.41
CA ASP A 85 9.76 13.47 6.88
C ASP A 85 9.87 13.39 8.40
N GLN A 86 8.79 13.70 9.13
CA GLN A 86 8.67 13.53 10.58
C GLN A 86 7.22 13.24 10.97
N LYS A 87 6.99 12.30 11.89
CA LYS A 87 5.65 12.07 12.46
C LYS A 87 5.69 11.48 13.85
N LEU A 88 4.66 11.79 14.64
CA LEU A 88 4.38 11.11 15.90
C LEU A 88 3.95 9.67 15.64
N LEU A 89 4.60 8.70 16.29
CA LEU A 89 4.19 7.30 16.26
C LEU A 89 3.11 7.06 17.31
N THR A 90 1.94 6.62 16.86
CA THR A 90 0.84 6.20 17.73
C THR A 90 0.92 4.69 17.96
N GLY A 91 0.30 4.23 19.06
CA GLY A 91 0.45 2.88 19.63
C GLY A 91 0.63 1.72 18.65
N LYS A 92 -0.06 1.71 17.50
CA LYS A 92 0.26 0.79 16.39
C LYS A 92 0.46 1.60 15.11
N SER A 93 1.65 1.51 14.53
CA SER A 93 2.03 2.24 13.31
C SER A 93 2.73 1.30 12.32
N ILE A 94 2.56 1.54 11.03
CA ILE A 94 3.26 0.84 9.95
C ILE A 94 4.19 1.82 9.27
N LEU A 95 5.47 1.46 9.21
CA LEU A 95 6.52 2.21 8.54
C LEU A 95 6.97 1.45 7.30
N THR A 96 7.09 2.13 6.17
CA THR A 96 7.76 1.59 4.99
C THR A 96 9.04 2.35 4.75
N ILE A 97 10.17 1.65 4.82
CA ILE A 97 11.50 2.20 4.62
C ILE A 97 12.19 1.37 3.53
N GLY A 98 12.41 1.96 2.36
CA GLY A 98 12.90 1.21 1.21
C GLY A 98 11.87 0.18 0.71
N GLU A 99 12.22 -1.10 0.75
CA GLU A 99 11.33 -2.24 0.46
C GLU A 99 10.84 -2.95 1.73
N THR A 100 11.26 -2.49 2.90
CA THR A 100 10.98 -3.12 4.19
C THR A 100 9.75 -2.46 4.81
N GLU A 101 8.78 -3.27 5.19
CA GLU A 101 7.61 -2.84 5.96
C GLU A 101 7.78 -3.28 7.41
N ILE A 102 7.67 -2.31 8.31
CA ILE A 102 7.98 -2.42 9.72
C ILE A 102 6.73 -2.05 10.49
N LYS A 103 6.25 -2.96 11.32
CA LYS A 103 5.16 -2.73 12.24
C LYS A 103 5.74 -2.34 13.59
N VAL A 104 5.33 -1.18 14.08
CA VAL A 104 5.73 -0.62 15.37
C VAL A 104 4.56 -0.70 16.33
N ASN A 105 4.81 -1.21 17.53
CA ASN A 105 3.84 -1.29 18.60
C ASN A 105 4.43 -0.65 19.87
N ILE A 106 3.87 0.47 20.31
CA ILE A 106 4.29 1.21 21.51
C ILE A 106 3.30 0.89 22.63
N PHE A 107 3.80 0.32 23.72
CA PHE A 107 2.99 0.03 24.89
C PHE A 107 2.96 1.26 25.79
N GLN A 108 1.84 1.98 25.77
CA GLN A 108 1.58 2.96 26.81
C GLN A 108 1.28 2.23 28.11
N THR A 109 2.04 2.52 29.16
CA THR A 109 1.59 2.20 30.50
C THR A 109 0.31 3.01 30.72
N LEU A 110 -0.83 2.33 30.79
CA LEU A 110 -2.07 2.95 31.22
C LEU A 110 -1.83 3.46 32.63
N GLU A 111 -1.50 4.75 32.76
CA GLU A 111 -1.53 5.38 34.06
C GLU A 111 -2.96 5.23 34.57
N LYS A 112 -3.11 4.50 35.68
CA LYS A 112 -4.29 4.59 36.53
C LYS A 112 -4.42 6.05 36.94
N THR A 113 -5.18 6.81 36.17
CA THR A 113 -5.58 8.17 36.50
C THR A 113 -6.57 8.10 37.65
N ASN A 114 -6.06 8.05 38.88
CA ASN A 114 -6.81 8.50 40.03
C ASN A 114 -6.93 10.04 39.92
N THR A 115 -8.08 10.48 39.38
CA THR A 115 -8.94 11.62 39.79
C THR A 115 -8.28 12.74 40.63
N VAL A 116 -8.43 14.06 40.38
CA VAL A 116 -9.64 14.90 40.13
C VAL A 116 -9.22 16.29 39.60
N SER A 117 -9.95 16.83 38.60
CA SER A 117 -10.45 18.23 38.45
C SER A 117 -10.68 18.51 36.96
N SER A 118 -11.81 18.96 36.42
CA SER A 118 -13.18 19.28 36.85
C SER A 118 -14.07 19.04 35.60
N PRO A 119 -15.39 18.86 35.73
CA PRO A 119 -16.24 18.47 34.60
C PRO A 119 -16.28 19.59 33.54
N ILE A 120 -15.88 19.28 32.30
CA ILE A 120 -16.15 20.17 31.16
C ILE A 120 -17.66 20.08 30.88
N PRO A 121 -18.43 21.19 30.91
CA PRO A 121 -19.83 21.18 30.57
C PRO A 121 -20.02 20.88 29.07
N PHE A 122 -20.91 19.96 28.75
CA PHE A 122 -21.40 19.77 27.38
C PHE A 122 -21.96 21.09 26.84
N LYS A 123 -21.37 21.62 25.75
CA LYS A 123 -21.98 22.70 24.96
C LYS A 123 -22.89 22.08 23.90
N ASN A 124 -24.19 22.33 24.06
CA ASN A 124 -25.28 21.97 23.16
C ASN A 124 -25.14 22.67 21.78
N PRO A 125 -25.18 21.96 20.64
CA PRO A 125 -24.85 22.49 19.31
C PRO A 125 -25.91 23.40 18.64
N LEU A 126 -26.86 23.96 19.39
CA LEU A 126 -27.91 24.85 18.85
C LEU A 126 -27.89 26.29 19.41
N GLN A 127 -26.71 26.85 19.72
CA GLN A 127 -26.61 28.27 20.09
C GLN A 127 -26.11 29.14 18.92
N PRO A 128 -26.78 30.28 18.63
CA PRO A 128 -26.42 31.17 17.53
C PRO A 128 -25.15 31.97 17.81
N LEU A 129 -24.36 32.21 16.75
CA LEU A 129 -23.07 32.90 16.80
C LEU A 129 -23.18 34.36 17.29
N PRO A 130 -22.30 34.83 18.20
CA PRO A 130 -22.18 36.24 18.51
C PRO A 130 -21.33 36.98 17.46
N ASN A 131 -21.89 38.08 16.93
CA ASN A 131 -21.18 39.06 16.10
C ASN A 131 -20.18 39.88 16.93
N LYS A 132 -18.98 40.12 16.38
CA LYS A 132 -18.15 41.28 16.74
C LYS A 132 -17.45 41.87 15.50
N PRO A 133 -17.17 43.19 15.50
CA PRO A 133 -17.12 43.99 14.27
C PRO A 133 -15.72 44.14 13.67
N LEU A 134 -15.73 44.42 12.37
CA LEU A 134 -14.63 44.95 11.56
C LEU A 134 -14.22 46.36 12.00
N VAL A 135 -12.92 46.62 12.17
CA VAL A 135 -12.22 47.84 11.67
C VAL A 135 -10.70 47.57 11.59
N GLY A 136 -10.06 47.93 10.47
CA GLY A 136 -8.59 48.09 10.34
C GLY A 136 -8.08 49.43 10.95
N PRO A 137 -6.84 49.87 10.65
CA PRO A 137 -6.52 50.31 9.29
C PRO A 137 -5.11 49.96 8.77
N VAL A 138 -4.97 50.24 7.48
CA VAL A 138 -3.86 50.06 6.53
C VAL A 138 -2.70 51.02 6.78
N SER A 139 -1.47 50.59 6.55
CA SER A 139 -0.46 51.44 5.88
C SER A 139 0.59 50.59 5.14
N SER A 140 1.14 51.18 4.08
CA SER A 140 1.91 50.58 2.99
C SER A 140 3.20 51.36 2.75
N GLN A 141 4.32 50.69 2.41
CA GLN A 141 5.44 51.12 1.52
C GLN A 141 6.62 50.12 1.74
N ARG A 142 7.14 49.34 0.77
CA ARG A 142 7.91 49.55 -0.49
C ARG A 142 9.41 49.96 -0.36
N TYR A 143 10.25 49.02 -0.85
CA TYR A 143 11.61 49.07 -1.46
C TYR A 143 12.88 49.48 -0.69
N GLY A 144 13.88 48.58 -0.77
CA GLY A 144 15.32 48.88 -0.65
C GLY A 144 16.20 47.61 -0.51
N THR A 145 16.93 47.22 -1.56
CA THR A 145 18.22 46.47 -1.49
C THR A 145 19.39 47.47 -1.32
N PRO A 146 20.69 47.13 -1.17
CA PRO A 146 21.38 45.82 -1.29
C PRO A 146 22.48 45.53 -0.21
N ALA A 147 23.09 44.33 -0.26
CA ALA A 147 24.55 44.09 -0.31
C ALA A 147 25.02 42.79 0.39
N SER A 148 26.15 42.31 -0.11
CA SER A 148 26.78 40.98 -0.06
C SER A 148 27.73 40.70 1.11
N VAL A 149 27.88 39.43 1.49
CA VAL A 149 29.13 38.77 1.96
C VAL A 149 28.97 37.26 1.63
N GLY A 150 29.71 36.63 0.69
CA GLY A 150 31.06 36.05 0.81
C GLY A 150 31.11 34.96 1.91
N SER A 151 31.52 33.70 1.77
CA SER A 151 32.45 32.99 0.87
C SER A 151 32.35 31.46 1.18
N PRO A 152 33.32 30.56 0.87
CA PRO A 152 33.34 29.66 -0.28
C PRO A 152 33.36 28.16 0.11
N TYR A 153 33.03 27.23 -0.78
CA TYR A 153 33.71 25.91 -0.93
C TYR A 153 33.08 25.14 -2.10
N GLN A 154 33.62 25.33 -3.30
CA GLN A 154 33.43 24.40 -4.41
C GLN A 154 34.57 24.62 -5.41
N GLN A 155 35.49 23.66 -5.49
CA GLN A 155 36.30 23.40 -6.69
C GLN A 155 37.06 22.08 -6.56
N ALA A 156 37.37 21.52 -7.73
CA ALA A 156 37.87 20.17 -8.06
C ALA A 156 36.75 19.11 -8.14
N MET A 157 36.42 18.50 -9.29
CA MET A 157 37.12 18.32 -10.56
C MET A 157 36.12 18.32 -11.73
N SER A 158 36.49 19.02 -12.80
CA SER A 158 35.94 18.87 -14.15
C SER A 158 37.11 18.49 -15.06
N GLN A 159 37.01 17.35 -15.76
CA GLN A 159 37.63 17.10 -17.07
C GLN A 159 37.29 15.69 -17.56
N ALA A 160 36.31 15.60 -18.46
CA ALA A 160 36.31 14.68 -19.60
C ALA A 160 35.22 15.13 -20.56
N GLN A 161 35.66 15.64 -21.70
CA GLN A 161 34.83 16.23 -22.74
C GLN A 161 34.18 15.14 -23.62
N ASN A 162 32.93 15.43 -23.98
CA ASN A 162 32.43 15.45 -25.36
C ASN A 162 32.49 14.15 -26.18
N TYR A 163 31.36 13.43 -26.23
CA TYR A 163 30.90 12.75 -27.46
C TYR A 163 29.35 12.66 -27.47
N GLY A 164 28.75 13.25 -28.50
CA GLY A 164 27.51 12.78 -29.14
C GLY A 164 26.16 13.09 -28.49
N GLN A 165 25.58 14.25 -28.82
CA GLN A 165 24.14 14.48 -28.66
C GLN A 165 23.35 13.71 -29.74
N VAL A 166 22.44 12.83 -29.32
CA VAL A 166 21.35 12.31 -30.18
C VAL A 166 20.07 13.07 -29.86
N ALA A 167 19.44 13.57 -30.92
CA ALA A 167 18.24 14.40 -30.90
C ALA A 167 17.03 13.65 -30.30
N TYR A 168 16.34 14.30 -29.36
CA TYR A 168 15.03 13.88 -28.89
C TYR A 168 13.95 14.39 -29.85
N SER A 169 13.25 13.48 -30.53
CA SER A 169 12.05 13.76 -31.31
C SER A 169 10.85 14.04 -30.38
N PRO A 170 9.95 15.00 -30.69
CA PRO A 170 8.73 15.21 -29.93
C PRO A 170 7.73 14.04 -30.06
N ARG A 171 7.05 13.72 -28.94
CA ARG A 171 5.98 12.71 -28.87
C ARG A 171 4.74 13.13 -29.67
N PRO A 172 4.04 12.20 -30.35
CA PRO A 172 2.73 12.48 -30.92
C PRO A 172 1.61 12.50 -29.86
N ASN A 173 0.66 13.43 -30.06
CA ASN A 173 -0.53 13.68 -29.24
C ASN A 173 -1.45 12.46 -29.10
N SER A 174 -2.00 12.29 -27.90
CA SER A 174 -3.12 11.38 -27.62
C SER A 174 -4.43 11.87 -28.26
N PRO A 175 -5.26 10.99 -28.85
CA PRO A 175 -6.59 11.38 -29.32
C PRO A 175 -7.54 11.72 -28.16
N GLN A 176 -8.27 12.83 -28.31
CA GLN A 176 -9.29 13.30 -27.40
C GLN A 176 -10.53 12.38 -27.38
N ARG A 177 -11.11 12.28 -26.19
CA ARG A 177 -12.28 11.50 -25.81
C ARG A 177 -13.54 12.13 -26.41
N ASN A 178 -14.18 11.47 -27.37
CA ASN A 178 -15.53 11.84 -27.81
C ASN A 178 -16.55 11.26 -26.81
N LEU A 179 -17.21 12.12 -26.03
CA LEU A 179 -18.40 11.74 -25.27
C LEU A 179 -19.58 11.63 -26.25
N ASN A 180 -20.06 10.40 -26.44
CA ASN A 180 -21.22 10.14 -27.26
C ASN A 180 -22.49 10.55 -26.50
N LYS A 181 -23.36 11.30 -27.19
CA LYS A 181 -24.61 11.90 -26.70
C LYS A 181 -25.64 10.80 -26.40
N SER A 182 -26.19 10.82 -25.19
CA SER A 182 -27.24 9.89 -24.74
C SER A 182 -28.54 10.06 -25.53
N ASN A 183 -29.20 8.95 -25.86
CA ASN A 183 -30.40 8.86 -26.69
C ASN A 183 -31.68 9.10 -25.86
N ASP A 184 -32.36 10.23 -26.08
CA ASP A 184 -33.65 10.61 -25.44
C ASP A 184 -34.87 9.76 -25.87
N LYS A 185 -34.69 8.71 -26.66
CA LYS A 185 -35.80 7.90 -27.19
C LYS A 185 -36.29 6.78 -26.26
N MET A 186 -35.57 6.48 -25.18
CA MET A 186 -35.94 5.39 -24.26
C MET A 186 -36.94 5.82 -23.16
N LEU A 187 -36.97 7.10 -22.79
CA LEU A 187 -37.87 7.61 -21.74
C LEU A 187 -39.35 7.69 -22.19
N ILE A 188 -39.59 7.88 -23.49
CA ILE A 188 -40.95 7.98 -24.03
C ILE A 188 -41.66 6.62 -24.02
N ILE A 189 -40.92 5.53 -24.19
CA ILE A 189 -41.49 4.16 -24.23
C ILE A 189 -41.91 3.69 -22.82
N ILE A 190 -41.14 4.05 -21.78
CA ILE A 190 -41.44 3.69 -20.39
C ILE A 190 -42.66 4.49 -19.88
N GLY A 191 -42.81 5.76 -20.28
CA GLY A 191 -43.98 6.57 -19.95
C GLY A 191 -45.29 6.04 -20.56
N GLY A 192 -45.23 5.51 -21.78
CA GLY A 192 -46.40 4.93 -22.46
C GLY A 192 -46.96 3.68 -21.78
N ILE A 193 -46.08 2.80 -21.28
CA ILE A 193 -46.50 1.53 -20.65
C ILE A 193 -47.15 1.79 -19.29
N ILE A 194 -46.64 2.75 -18.51
CA ILE A 194 -47.20 3.11 -17.21
C ILE A 194 -48.60 3.74 -17.36
N ALA A 195 -48.82 4.55 -18.40
CA ALA A 195 -50.12 5.15 -18.67
C ALA A 195 -51.20 4.11 -19.01
N VAL A 196 -50.85 3.07 -19.77
CA VAL A 196 -51.79 1.99 -20.14
C VAL A 196 -52.19 1.14 -18.94
N VAL A 197 -51.25 0.85 -18.03
CA VAL A 197 -51.54 0.08 -16.80
C VAL A 197 -52.44 0.88 -15.86
N VAL A 198 -52.21 2.18 -15.71
CA VAL A 198 -53.07 3.05 -14.89
C VAL A 198 -54.47 3.18 -15.49
N LEU A 199 -54.58 3.29 -16.82
CA LEU A 199 -55.89 3.35 -17.49
C LEU A 199 -56.67 2.03 -17.34
N PHE A 200 -55.99 0.89 -17.39
CA PHE A 200 -56.59 -0.44 -17.21
C PHE A 200 -57.12 -0.67 -15.79
N LEU A 201 -56.41 -0.17 -14.77
CA LEU A 201 -56.84 -0.27 -13.38
C LEU A 201 -58.04 0.63 -13.06
N ILE A 202 -58.17 1.78 -13.74
CA ILE A 202 -59.33 2.67 -13.59
C ILE A 202 -60.56 2.10 -14.30
N PHE A 203 -60.39 1.40 -15.43
CA PHE A 203 -61.51 0.83 -16.20
C PHE A 203 -61.94 -0.59 -15.78
N SER A 204 -61.21 -1.26 -14.89
CA SER A 204 -61.57 -2.62 -14.43
C SER A 204 -62.34 -2.67 -13.10
N GLY A 205 -62.75 -1.51 -12.57
CA GLY A 205 -63.60 -1.42 -11.39
C GLY A 205 -65.06 -1.28 -11.74
N SER A 206 -65.79 -2.39 -11.89
CA SER A 206 -67.26 -2.39 -11.91
C SER A 206 -67.81 -3.49 -11.01
N ASP A 207 -68.53 -2.99 -10.00
CA ASP A 207 -69.35 -3.59 -8.95
C ASP A 207 -69.92 -5.00 -9.17
N LYS A 208 -69.88 -5.80 -8.10
CA LYS A 208 -70.93 -6.78 -7.77
C LYS A 208 -71.20 -6.79 -6.28
N GLU A 209 -72.29 -6.13 -5.93
CA GLU A 209 -73.01 -6.29 -4.67
C GLU A 209 -73.87 -7.56 -4.76
N GLY A 210 -73.81 -8.42 -3.75
CA GLY A 210 -74.50 -9.72 -3.78
C GLY A 210 -74.51 -10.44 -2.42
N ASP A 211 -75.65 -10.30 -1.75
CA ASP A 211 -76.33 -11.19 -0.79
C ASP A 211 -75.61 -11.76 0.46
N ILE A 212 -76.18 -11.37 1.61
CA ILE A 212 -76.00 -11.97 2.94
C ILE A 212 -76.81 -13.27 3.02
N LYS A 213 -76.13 -14.42 3.18
CA LYS A 213 -76.74 -15.65 3.76
C LYS A 213 -75.81 -16.29 4.79
N ASN A 214 -76.42 -16.64 5.92
CA ASN A 214 -75.80 -17.15 7.14
C ASN A 214 -75.61 -18.68 7.14
N SER A 215 -74.59 -19.13 7.89
CA SER A 215 -74.23 -20.52 8.29
C SER A 215 -73.52 -21.35 7.19
N LYS A 216 -72.39 -22.02 7.43
CA LYS A 216 -71.93 -22.74 8.63
C LYS A 216 -70.43 -22.54 8.86
N ALA A 217 -70.03 -22.56 10.13
CA ALA A 217 -68.66 -22.48 10.60
C ALA A 217 -67.78 -23.59 10.01
N THR A 218 -66.77 -23.19 9.24
CA THR A 218 -65.57 -24.00 8.99
C THR A 218 -64.57 -23.78 10.13
N PRO A 219 -63.87 -24.82 10.60
CA PRO A 219 -62.81 -24.63 11.57
C PRO A 219 -61.66 -23.87 10.88
N ILE A 220 -61.44 -22.64 11.34
CA ILE A 220 -60.28 -21.82 10.98
C ILE A 220 -59.07 -22.47 11.65
N VAL A 221 -58.41 -23.40 10.93
CA VAL A 221 -57.06 -23.84 11.28
C VAL A 221 -56.10 -22.79 10.73
N VAL A 222 -55.26 -22.29 11.62
CA VAL A 222 -54.57 -20.99 11.58
C VAL A 222 -53.57 -20.88 10.41
N PRO A 223 -53.73 -19.96 9.44
CA PRO A 223 -52.75 -19.73 8.35
C PRO A 223 -51.50 -18.94 8.78
N ILE A 224 -51.53 -18.34 9.97
CA ILE A 224 -50.56 -17.31 10.41
C ILE A 224 -49.17 -17.92 10.72
N LEU A 225 -49.13 -19.17 11.18
CA LEU A 225 -47.87 -19.83 11.57
C LEU A 225 -47.01 -20.24 10.37
N GLU A 226 -47.62 -20.60 9.23
CA GLU A 226 -46.87 -20.96 8.02
C GLU A 226 -46.28 -19.74 7.32
N GLU A 227 -46.98 -18.59 7.36
CA GLU A 227 -46.55 -17.37 6.69
C GLU A 227 -45.34 -16.74 7.41
N GLU A 228 -45.35 -16.69 8.75
CA GLU A 228 -44.20 -16.25 9.54
C GLU A 228 -42.96 -17.13 9.34
N VAL A 229 -43.14 -18.45 9.22
CA VAL A 229 -42.05 -19.39 8.97
C VAL A 229 -41.46 -19.20 7.57
N ARG A 230 -42.28 -18.86 6.56
CA ARG A 230 -41.81 -18.54 5.20
C ARG A 230 -41.03 -17.23 5.15
N LEU A 231 -41.52 -16.19 5.84
CA LEU A 231 -40.84 -14.89 5.95
C LEU A 231 -39.47 -15.03 6.61
N LYS A 232 -39.37 -15.75 7.73
CA LYS A 232 -38.08 -16.00 8.41
C LYS A 232 -37.06 -16.72 7.52
N ARG A 233 -37.49 -17.74 6.75
CA ARG A 233 -36.62 -18.43 5.79
C ARG A 233 -36.17 -17.50 4.65
N ALA A 234 -37.08 -16.65 4.15
CA ALA A 234 -36.75 -15.68 3.10
C ALA A 234 -35.74 -14.62 3.57
N GLU A 235 -35.86 -14.15 4.82
CA GLU A 235 -34.88 -13.25 5.45
C GLU A 235 -33.52 -13.93 5.65
N GLU A 236 -33.50 -15.20 6.06
CA GLU A 236 -32.27 -15.96 6.22
C GLU A 236 -31.53 -16.15 4.87
N GLU A 237 -32.27 -16.48 3.81
CA GLU A 237 -31.74 -16.58 2.45
C GLU A 237 -31.22 -15.22 1.94
N LEU A 238 -31.94 -14.13 2.21
CA LEU A 238 -31.51 -12.78 1.86
C LEU A 238 -30.23 -12.39 2.60
N ASN A 239 -30.13 -12.71 3.90
CA ASN A 239 -28.94 -12.46 4.70
C ASN A 239 -27.73 -13.24 4.19
N LYS A 240 -27.87 -14.54 3.94
CA LYS A 240 -26.82 -15.38 3.32
C LYS A 240 -26.36 -14.82 1.98
N LYS A 241 -27.31 -14.42 1.12
CA LYS A 241 -27.01 -13.80 -0.17
C LYS A 241 -26.31 -12.45 0.00
N SER A 242 -26.72 -11.63 0.97
CA SER A 242 -26.10 -10.33 1.25
C SER A 242 -24.65 -10.49 1.76
N GLU A 243 -24.41 -11.50 2.60
CA GLU A 243 -23.10 -11.81 3.16
C GLU A 243 -22.17 -12.36 2.09
N PHE A 244 -22.66 -13.29 1.26
CA PHE A 244 -21.95 -13.76 0.07
C PHE A 244 -21.60 -12.61 -0.88
N MET A 245 -22.52 -11.67 -1.13
CA MET A 245 -22.26 -10.51 -1.99
C MET A 245 -21.22 -9.55 -1.39
N LYS A 246 -21.21 -9.35 -0.06
CA LYS A 246 -20.17 -8.56 0.62
C LYS A 246 -18.80 -9.22 0.52
N ASP A 247 -18.72 -10.51 0.80
CA ASP A 247 -17.49 -11.29 0.68
C ASP A 247 -16.98 -11.33 -0.78
N PHE A 248 -17.88 -11.55 -1.74
CA PHE A 248 -17.56 -11.51 -3.17
C PHE A 248 -17.01 -10.14 -3.60
N ASN A 249 -17.64 -9.05 -3.16
CA ASN A 249 -17.14 -7.69 -3.41
C ASN A 249 -15.78 -7.44 -2.77
N SER A 250 -15.56 -7.95 -1.55
CA SER A 250 -14.28 -7.87 -0.83
C SER A 250 -13.16 -8.59 -1.60
N ARG A 251 -13.41 -9.84 -2.05
CA ARG A 251 -12.45 -10.60 -2.87
C ARG A 251 -12.11 -9.89 -4.18
N LYS A 252 -13.11 -9.31 -4.85
CA LYS A 252 -12.91 -8.53 -6.08
C LYS A 252 -12.09 -7.25 -5.84
N GLN A 253 -12.29 -6.58 -4.71
CA GLN A 253 -11.49 -5.42 -4.32
C GLN A 253 -10.04 -5.80 -4.02
N MET A 254 -9.83 -6.92 -3.33
CA MET A 254 -8.49 -7.46 -3.07
C MET A 254 -7.77 -7.84 -4.37
N ALA A 255 -8.47 -8.50 -5.30
CA ALA A 255 -7.93 -8.85 -6.62
C ALA A 255 -7.42 -7.62 -7.40
N ARG A 256 -8.17 -6.51 -7.37
CA ARG A 256 -7.75 -5.24 -7.99
C ARG A 256 -6.51 -4.65 -7.32
N THR A 257 -6.40 -4.77 -6.00
CA THR A 257 -5.24 -4.28 -5.24
C THR A 257 -3.98 -5.06 -5.60
N PHE A 258 -4.10 -6.39 -5.69
CA PHE A 258 -3.01 -7.25 -6.19
C PHE A 258 -2.66 -6.95 -7.64
N MET A 259 -3.64 -6.69 -8.50
CA MET A 259 -3.40 -6.31 -9.89
C MET A 259 -2.56 -5.02 -9.98
N VAL A 260 -2.93 -3.97 -9.24
CA VAL A 260 -2.18 -2.70 -9.23
C VAL A 260 -0.76 -2.91 -8.71
N SER A 261 -0.60 -3.67 -7.63
CA SER A 261 0.71 -3.95 -7.04
C SER A 261 1.59 -4.77 -7.99
N GLY A 262 1.05 -5.82 -8.60
CA GLY A 262 1.75 -6.64 -9.58
C GLY A 262 2.16 -5.85 -10.82
N MET A 263 1.30 -4.97 -11.33
CA MET A 263 1.63 -4.09 -12.46
C MET A 263 2.70 -3.06 -12.11
N ARG A 264 2.71 -2.53 -10.88
CA ARG A 264 3.77 -1.65 -10.38
C ARG A 264 5.12 -2.37 -10.38
N GLU A 265 5.18 -3.57 -9.80
CA GLU A 265 6.41 -4.36 -9.73
C GLU A 265 6.89 -4.77 -11.13
N TYR A 266 5.97 -5.12 -12.04
CA TYR A 266 6.28 -5.42 -13.43
C TYR A 266 6.96 -4.24 -14.13
N ASN A 267 6.43 -3.03 -13.96
CA ASN A 267 6.98 -1.81 -14.56
C ASN A 267 8.35 -1.43 -13.95
N ASN A 268 8.56 -1.74 -12.67
CA ASN A 268 9.83 -1.53 -11.97
C ASN A 268 10.89 -2.61 -12.30
N GLY A 269 10.58 -3.60 -13.13
CA GLY A 269 11.48 -4.69 -13.48
C GLY A 269 11.61 -5.78 -12.41
N GLN A 270 10.82 -5.72 -11.33
CA GLN A 270 10.81 -6.70 -10.25
C GLN A 270 9.91 -7.88 -10.61
N TYR A 271 10.29 -8.64 -11.64
CA TYR A 271 9.43 -9.66 -12.24
C TYR A 271 9.08 -10.81 -11.29
N LEU A 272 9.97 -11.17 -10.36
CA LEU A 272 9.69 -12.21 -9.36
C LEU A 272 8.47 -11.84 -8.48
N LYS A 273 8.45 -10.62 -7.92
CA LYS A 273 7.32 -10.12 -7.13
C LYS A 273 6.08 -9.90 -7.98
N ALA A 274 6.26 -9.41 -9.21
CA ALA A 274 5.16 -9.21 -10.15
C ALA A 274 4.41 -10.53 -10.44
N ILE A 275 5.14 -11.64 -10.60
CA ILE A 275 4.56 -12.97 -10.80
C ILE A 275 3.67 -13.35 -9.61
N GLU A 276 4.15 -13.17 -8.37
CA GLU A 276 3.39 -13.51 -7.16
C GLU A 276 2.09 -12.69 -7.07
N TYR A 277 2.18 -11.37 -7.17
CA TYR A 277 1.00 -10.50 -7.10
C TYR A 277 0.00 -10.73 -8.23
N LEU A 278 0.46 -10.93 -9.46
CA LEU A 278 -0.43 -11.16 -10.61
C LEU A 278 -1.10 -12.54 -10.54
N ALA A 279 -0.41 -13.55 -9.99
CA ALA A 279 -1.01 -14.84 -9.70
C ALA A 279 -2.11 -14.72 -8.62
N SER A 280 -1.83 -14.02 -7.52
CA SER A 280 -2.83 -13.76 -6.47
C SER A 280 -4.03 -12.96 -6.98
N ALA A 281 -3.80 -11.97 -7.86
CA ALA A 281 -4.88 -11.21 -8.49
C ALA A 281 -5.81 -12.11 -9.32
N PHE A 282 -5.24 -12.96 -10.18
CA PHE A 282 -6.01 -13.88 -11.00
C PHE A 282 -6.72 -14.96 -10.18
N GLN A 283 -6.09 -15.47 -9.12
CA GLN A 283 -6.71 -16.43 -8.22
C GLN A 283 -7.88 -15.83 -7.42
N SER A 284 -7.79 -14.54 -7.08
CA SER A 284 -8.83 -13.81 -6.34
C SER A 284 -10.02 -13.42 -7.23
N ASP A 285 -9.77 -13.05 -8.48
CA ASP A 285 -10.80 -12.76 -9.48
C ASP A 285 -10.37 -13.29 -10.87
N PRO A 286 -10.85 -14.50 -11.26
CA PRO A 286 -10.53 -15.09 -12.56
C PRO A 286 -11.04 -14.29 -13.77
N THR A 287 -11.91 -13.30 -13.57
CA THR A 287 -12.37 -12.42 -14.67
C THR A 287 -11.31 -11.41 -15.11
N LEU A 288 -10.25 -11.22 -14.31
CA LEU A 288 -9.10 -10.36 -14.64
C LEU A 288 -8.13 -11.09 -15.59
N GLU A 289 -8.52 -11.26 -16.85
CA GLU A 289 -7.68 -11.91 -17.88
C GLU A 289 -6.31 -11.22 -18.06
N ASP A 290 -6.27 -9.90 -17.87
CA ASP A 290 -5.03 -9.13 -17.91
C ASP A 290 -4.02 -9.59 -16.86
N ALA A 291 -4.46 -10.02 -15.67
CA ALA A 291 -3.56 -10.50 -14.62
C ALA A 291 -2.81 -11.77 -15.07
N ALA A 292 -3.52 -12.73 -15.66
CA ALA A 292 -2.91 -13.94 -16.23
C ALA A 292 -1.94 -13.62 -17.38
N LYS A 293 -2.35 -12.69 -18.27
CA LYS A 293 -1.51 -12.25 -19.39
C LYS A 293 -0.20 -11.60 -18.93
N TYR A 294 -0.26 -10.68 -17.97
CA TYR A 294 0.93 -10.02 -17.44
C TYR A 294 1.77 -10.95 -16.58
N HIS A 295 1.15 -11.90 -15.87
CA HIS A 295 1.87 -12.96 -15.15
C HIS A 295 2.76 -13.77 -16.10
N GLN A 296 2.24 -14.17 -17.28
CA GLN A 296 3.04 -14.86 -18.29
C GLN A 296 4.16 -13.97 -18.86
N LYS A 297 3.87 -12.70 -19.15
CA LYS A 297 4.90 -11.75 -19.60
C LYS A 297 6.00 -11.53 -18.55
N ALA A 298 5.64 -11.51 -17.27
CA ALA A 298 6.58 -11.37 -16.17
C ALA A 298 7.51 -12.58 -16.09
N LYS A 299 6.98 -13.81 -16.23
CA LYS A 299 7.80 -15.04 -16.33
C LYS A 299 8.79 -14.98 -17.48
N GLN A 300 8.33 -14.65 -18.70
CA GLN A 300 9.20 -14.50 -19.86
C GLN A 300 10.32 -13.47 -19.65
N LYS A 301 10.01 -12.35 -18.99
CA LYS A 301 10.99 -11.31 -18.67
C LYS A 301 11.97 -11.75 -17.58
N LEU A 302 11.51 -12.50 -16.58
CA LEU A 302 12.37 -13.12 -15.56
C LEU A 302 13.34 -14.12 -16.19
N ASP A 303 12.86 -14.97 -17.10
CA ASP A 303 13.70 -15.95 -17.81
C ASP A 303 14.81 -15.26 -18.61
N LYS A 304 14.48 -14.15 -19.28
CA LYS A 304 15.47 -13.30 -19.98
C LYS A 304 16.49 -12.68 -19.02
N LEU A 305 16.07 -12.24 -17.83
CA LEU A 305 17.00 -11.72 -16.82
C LEU A 305 17.93 -12.80 -16.28
N ILE A 306 17.40 -14.00 -16.03
CA ILE A 306 18.18 -15.17 -15.62
C ILE A 306 19.23 -15.47 -16.67
N GLU A 307 18.83 -15.53 -17.94
CA GLU A 307 19.74 -15.80 -19.05
C GLU A 307 20.83 -14.73 -19.19
N PHE A 308 20.44 -13.46 -19.13
CA PHE A 308 21.37 -12.34 -19.19
C PHE A 308 22.43 -12.40 -18.09
N ASN A 309 22.02 -12.51 -16.82
CA ASN A 309 22.95 -12.56 -15.69
C ASN A 309 23.85 -13.79 -15.74
N PHE A 310 23.32 -14.92 -16.22
CA PHE A 310 24.09 -16.13 -16.38
C PHE A 310 25.21 -15.97 -17.43
N LEU A 311 24.91 -15.34 -18.56
CA LEU A 311 25.91 -15.04 -19.60
C LEU A 311 26.94 -14.01 -19.12
N GLU A 312 26.52 -12.97 -18.38
CA GLU A 312 27.45 -12.03 -17.75
C GLU A 312 28.39 -12.73 -16.77
N GLY A 313 27.87 -13.63 -15.94
CA GLY A 313 28.67 -14.43 -15.01
C GLY A 313 29.76 -15.22 -15.73
N LYS A 314 29.41 -15.89 -16.85
CA LYS A 314 30.38 -16.59 -17.70
C LYS A 314 31.45 -15.65 -18.26
N LYS A 315 31.05 -14.49 -18.78
CA LYS A 315 31.99 -13.47 -19.28
C LYS A 315 32.96 -12.98 -18.20
N TYR A 316 32.46 -12.70 -16.99
CA TYR A 316 33.30 -12.27 -15.87
C TYR A 316 34.25 -13.37 -15.40
N ARG A 317 33.81 -14.63 -15.41
CA ARG A 317 34.64 -15.81 -15.13
C ARG A 317 35.83 -15.89 -16.11
N GLU A 318 35.57 -15.75 -17.41
CA GLU A 318 36.62 -15.76 -18.45
C GLU A 318 37.58 -14.56 -18.33
N SER A 319 37.07 -13.42 -17.88
CA SER A 319 37.87 -12.20 -17.69
C SER A 319 38.67 -12.19 -16.38
N GLY A 320 38.59 -13.25 -15.56
CA GLY A 320 39.23 -13.31 -14.23
C GLY A 320 38.61 -12.37 -13.17
N ASN A 321 37.48 -11.72 -13.46
CA ASN A 321 36.81 -10.84 -12.50
C ASN A 321 35.87 -11.66 -11.60
N TYR A 322 36.46 -12.40 -10.66
CA TYR A 322 35.73 -13.36 -9.82
C TYR A 322 34.71 -12.72 -8.89
N ARG A 323 34.92 -11.46 -8.47
CA ARG A 323 33.93 -10.69 -7.70
C ARG A 323 32.64 -10.47 -8.48
N MET A 324 32.75 -10.00 -9.73
CA MET A 324 31.58 -9.79 -10.59
C MET A 324 30.97 -11.12 -11.04
N CYS A 325 31.81 -12.14 -11.32
CA CYS A 325 31.35 -13.49 -11.62
C CYS A 325 30.43 -14.04 -10.52
N LYS A 326 30.90 -14.00 -9.27
CA LYS A 326 30.15 -14.45 -8.10
C LYS A 326 28.83 -13.70 -7.96
N ALA A 327 28.84 -12.37 -8.08
CA ALA A 327 27.64 -11.55 -7.98
C ALA A 327 26.59 -11.88 -9.07
N SER A 328 27.03 -12.10 -10.31
CA SER A 328 26.15 -12.48 -11.41
C SER A 328 25.48 -13.83 -11.17
N PHE A 329 26.23 -14.87 -10.78
CA PHE A 329 25.66 -16.18 -10.50
C PHE A 329 24.80 -16.20 -9.22
N GLN A 330 25.15 -15.41 -8.21
CA GLN A 330 24.30 -15.23 -7.01
C GLN A 330 22.93 -14.66 -7.38
N THR A 331 22.89 -13.70 -8.32
CA THR A 331 21.64 -13.12 -8.82
C THR A 331 20.79 -14.16 -9.54
N VAL A 332 21.41 -15.01 -10.37
CA VAL A 332 20.71 -16.13 -11.02
C VAL A 332 20.13 -17.09 -9.97
N LEU A 333 20.93 -17.53 -9.00
CA LEU A 333 20.50 -18.42 -7.90
C LEU A 333 19.33 -17.81 -7.12
N PHE A 334 19.33 -16.51 -6.88
CA PHE A 334 18.23 -15.81 -6.23
C PHE A 334 16.92 -15.92 -7.02
N TYR A 335 16.94 -15.73 -8.34
CA TYR A 335 15.74 -15.82 -9.17
C TYR A 335 15.17 -17.24 -9.25
N ILE A 336 16.02 -18.26 -9.18
CA ILE A 336 15.61 -19.68 -9.28
C ILE A 336 15.57 -20.39 -7.92
N LYS A 337 15.68 -19.67 -6.79
CA LYS A 337 15.75 -20.25 -5.44
C LYS A 337 14.58 -21.18 -5.10
N ASN A 338 13.39 -20.85 -5.61
CA ASN A 338 12.16 -21.63 -5.40
C ASN A 338 11.97 -22.73 -6.45
N ASN A 339 12.89 -22.87 -7.41
CA ASN A 339 12.84 -23.86 -8.49
C ASN A 339 14.19 -24.59 -8.61
N ILE A 340 14.43 -25.52 -7.68
CA ILE A 340 15.65 -26.34 -7.64
C ILE A 340 15.77 -27.21 -8.91
N LYS A 341 14.65 -27.54 -9.55
CA LYS A 341 14.60 -28.31 -10.82
C LYS A 341 14.86 -27.45 -12.05
N HIS A 342 15.15 -26.16 -11.89
CA HIS A 342 15.43 -25.28 -13.01
C HIS A 342 16.67 -25.80 -13.78
N PRO A 343 16.65 -25.86 -15.13
CA PRO A 343 17.75 -26.46 -15.92
C PRO A 343 19.12 -25.85 -15.61
N ARG A 344 19.17 -24.55 -15.29
CA ARG A 344 20.41 -23.83 -14.98
C ARG A 344 20.81 -23.88 -13.50
N TYR A 345 20.05 -24.51 -12.60
CA TYR A 345 20.34 -24.47 -11.15
C TYR A 345 21.69 -25.10 -10.81
N SER A 346 21.90 -26.35 -11.22
CA SER A 346 23.14 -27.08 -10.91
C SER A 346 24.37 -26.39 -11.49
N GLU A 347 24.32 -26.02 -12.77
CA GLU A 347 25.41 -25.34 -13.47
C GLU A 347 25.73 -23.97 -12.84
N THR A 348 24.71 -23.16 -12.53
CA THR A 348 24.89 -21.86 -11.86
C THR A 348 25.54 -22.02 -10.50
N LYS A 349 25.11 -23.02 -9.71
CA LYS A 349 25.66 -23.28 -8.38
C LYS A 349 27.14 -23.66 -8.45
N LEU A 350 27.51 -24.55 -9.37
CA LEU A 350 28.89 -24.92 -9.61
C LEU A 350 29.77 -23.71 -9.92
N PHE A 351 29.34 -22.85 -10.87
CA PHE A 351 30.13 -21.67 -11.22
C PHE A 351 30.17 -20.61 -10.12
N TYR A 352 29.11 -20.48 -9.32
CA TYR A 352 29.11 -19.64 -8.14
C TYR A 352 30.18 -20.09 -7.14
N ASP A 353 30.22 -21.39 -6.81
CA ASP A 353 31.17 -21.96 -5.84
C ASP A 353 32.63 -21.84 -6.35
N GLU A 354 32.84 -22.06 -7.64
CA GLU A 354 34.15 -21.85 -8.31
C GLU A 354 34.60 -20.39 -8.20
N CYS A 355 33.76 -19.44 -8.63
CA CYS A 355 34.11 -18.02 -8.57
C CYS A 355 34.25 -17.50 -7.14
N HIS A 356 33.52 -18.07 -6.18
CA HIS A 356 33.69 -17.74 -4.77
C HIS A 356 35.06 -18.18 -4.25
N SER A 357 35.49 -19.40 -4.56
CA SER A 357 36.79 -19.94 -4.14
C SER A 357 37.95 -19.13 -4.75
N LEU A 358 37.85 -18.79 -6.03
CA LEU A 358 38.87 -18.00 -6.74
C LEU A 358 38.94 -16.55 -6.25
N GLU A 359 37.81 -15.95 -5.85
CA GLU A 359 37.79 -14.63 -5.21
C GLU A 359 38.53 -14.64 -3.86
N GLU A 360 38.39 -15.71 -3.07
CA GLU A 360 39.05 -15.84 -1.78
C GLU A 360 40.57 -16.03 -1.91
N VAL A 361 41.01 -16.87 -2.85
CA VAL A 361 42.44 -17.06 -3.13
C VAL A 361 43.10 -15.75 -3.58
N GLY A 362 42.42 -14.94 -4.41
CA GLY A 362 42.94 -13.65 -4.86
C GLY A 362 43.01 -12.56 -3.79
N ARG A 363 42.48 -12.81 -2.58
CA ARG A 363 42.59 -11.89 -1.43
C ARG A 363 43.74 -12.22 -0.48
N LEU A 364 44.30 -13.42 -0.58
CA LEU A 364 45.49 -13.89 0.16
C LEU A 364 46.75 -13.49 -0.60
#